data_AF-A0A443YM98-F1
#
_entry.id   AF-A0A443YM98-F1
#
_cell.length_a   1.000
_cell.length_b   1.000
_cell.length_c   1.000
_cell.angle_alpha   90.00
_cell.angle_beta   90.00
_cell.angle_gamma   90.00
#
_symmetry.space_group_name_H-M   'P 1'
#
loop_
_entity.id
_entity.type
_entity.pdbx_description
1 polymer ?
#
loop_
_entity_poly.entity_id
_entity_poly.type
_entity_poly.pdbx_seq_one_letter_code
_entity_poly.pdbx_strand_id
1 'polypeptide(L)'
;MKKILFSLLLIASAFYSQAQEKAKYDEALAKKLGADNYGMKMYVLVILKTGSNTTTTKAQTDSLFKGHMSNMEVLSKANRLIVAGPMGKNDKQYRGIFILNTKSIDEAKTWLATDPAVNAKLLDAELYNWYGSAALAEYLPYHDKVQKSSF
;
A
#
# COMPACT_ATOMS: atom_id res chain seq x y z
N MET A 1 20.28 -41.04 -33.82
CA MET A 1 19.50 -39.77 -33.75
C MET A 1 18.42 -39.79 -32.68
N LYS A 2 17.45 -40.73 -32.68
CA LYS A 2 16.40 -40.80 -31.64
C LYS A 2 16.91 -40.87 -30.19
N LYS A 3 17.98 -41.65 -29.93
CA LYS A 3 18.60 -41.75 -28.59
C LYS A 3 19.27 -40.45 -28.13
N ILE A 4 19.92 -39.72 -29.04
CA ILE A 4 20.56 -38.41 -28.76
C ILE A 4 19.49 -37.35 -28.48
N LEU A 5 18.38 -37.36 -29.24
CA LEU A 5 17.25 -36.46 -29.02
C LEU A 5 16.57 -36.72 -27.68
N PHE A 6 16.47 -37.99 -27.26
CA PHE A 6 15.91 -38.38 -25.97
C PHE A 6 16.81 -37.98 -24.79
N SER A 7 18.13 -38.11 -24.95
CA SER A 7 19.11 -37.64 -23.95
C SER A 7 19.11 -36.11 -23.79
N LEU A 8 18.96 -35.35 -24.88
CA LEU A 8 18.81 -33.89 -24.83
C LEU A 8 17.52 -33.45 -24.13
N LEU A 9 16.42 -34.18 -24.32
CA LEU A 9 15.14 -33.89 -23.66
C LEU A 9 15.22 -34.13 -22.14
N LEU A 10 15.90 -35.19 -21.69
CA LEU A 10 16.11 -35.52 -20.28
C LEU A 10 16.98 -34.49 -19.55
N ILE A 11 18.01 -33.97 -20.22
CA ILE A 11 18.89 -32.93 -19.67
C ILE A 11 18.12 -31.60 -19.53
N ALA A 12 17.30 -31.24 -20.51
CA ALA A 12 16.47 -30.04 -20.43
C ALA A 12 15.50 -30.08 -19.23
N SER A 13 14.85 -31.23 -18.96
CA SER A 13 13.95 -31.37 -17.80
C SER A 13 14.65 -31.25 -16.44
N ALA A 14 15.93 -31.64 -16.33
CA ALA A 14 16.68 -31.51 -15.08
C ALA A 14 16.99 -30.03 -14.74
N PHE A 15 17.25 -29.20 -15.75
CA PHE A 15 17.45 -27.75 -15.57
C PHE A 15 16.16 -27.00 -15.23
N TYR A 16 15.01 -27.42 -15.79
CA TYR A 16 13.71 -26.86 -15.40
C TYR A 16 13.37 -27.11 -13.93
N SER A 17 13.78 -28.24 -13.36
CA SER A 17 13.49 -28.57 -11.96
C SER A 17 14.33 -27.78 -10.95
N GLN A 18 15.56 -27.36 -11.30
CA GLN A 18 16.38 -26.49 -10.45
C GLN A 18 15.99 -25.02 -10.53
N ALA A 19 15.31 -24.58 -11.58
CA ALA A 19 14.79 -23.22 -11.71
C ALA A 19 13.58 -22.94 -10.80
N GLN A 20 13.06 -23.97 -10.12
CA GLN A 20 11.87 -23.89 -9.29
C GLN A 20 12.19 -24.14 -7.80
N GLU A 21 13.32 -23.60 -7.31
CA GLU A 21 13.51 -23.47 -5.86
C GLU A 21 12.54 -22.41 -5.32
N LYS A 22 11.60 -22.86 -4.49
CA LYS A 22 10.75 -21.95 -3.69
C LYS A 22 11.67 -21.11 -2.82
N ALA A 23 11.49 -19.78 -2.83
CA ALA A 23 12.24 -18.87 -1.98
C ALA A 23 12.28 -19.40 -0.55
N LYS A 24 13.49 -19.51 0.01
CA LYS A 24 13.70 -20.01 1.37
C LYS A 24 12.98 -19.09 2.36
N TYR A 25 12.22 -19.67 3.29
CA TYR A 25 11.56 -18.93 4.35
C TYR A 25 12.58 -18.17 5.20
N ASP A 26 12.37 -16.87 5.38
CA ASP A 26 13.15 -15.99 6.25
C ASP A 26 12.33 -15.67 7.52
N GLU A 27 12.63 -16.39 8.59
CA GLU A 27 11.93 -16.24 9.88
C GLU A 27 12.17 -14.86 10.52
N ALA A 28 13.37 -14.31 10.38
CA ALA A 28 13.71 -13.01 10.97
C ALA A 28 12.94 -11.90 10.28
N LEU A 29 12.86 -11.94 8.94
CA LEU A 29 12.06 -11.01 8.16
C LEU A 29 10.57 -11.17 8.46
N ALA A 30 10.04 -12.39 8.52
CA ALA A 30 8.64 -12.65 8.86
C ALA A 30 8.26 -12.04 10.23
N LYS A 31 9.10 -12.25 11.25
CA LYS A 31 8.90 -11.66 12.59
C LYS A 31 8.97 -10.13 12.56
N LYS A 32 9.98 -9.55 11.88
CA LYS A 32 10.14 -8.09 11.73
C LYS A 32 8.89 -7.46 11.11
N LEU A 33 8.32 -8.10 10.10
CA LEU A 33 7.17 -7.58 9.36
C LEU A 33 5.83 -7.86 10.04
N GLY A 34 5.81 -8.74 11.05
CA GLY A 34 4.58 -9.21 11.69
C GLY A 34 3.76 -10.12 10.80
N ALA A 35 4.44 -10.91 9.94
CA ALA A 35 3.81 -11.84 9.04
C ALA A 35 3.29 -13.08 9.78
N ASP A 36 2.14 -13.58 9.37
CA ASP A 36 1.65 -14.90 9.74
C ASP A 36 2.26 -16.01 8.86
N ASN A 37 1.76 -17.24 9.00
CA ASN A 37 2.23 -18.41 8.26
C ASN A 37 2.09 -18.29 6.74
N TYR A 38 1.28 -17.36 6.24
CA TYR A 38 1.09 -17.11 4.82
C TYR A 38 1.96 -15.94 4.30
N GLY A 39 2.76 -15.30 5.15
CA GLY A 39 3.50 -14.10 4.78
C GLY A 39 2.64 -12.83 4.77
N MET A 40 1.49 -12.87 5.46
CA MET A 40 0.45 -11.85 5.38
C MET A 40 0.17 -11.24 6.77
N LYS A 41 -0.52 -10.10 6.80
CA LYS A 41 -1.09 -9.54 8.04
C LYS A 41 -2.28 -8.63 7.75
N MET A 42 -2.97 -8.24 8.82
CA MET A 42 -4.08 -7.30 8.75
C MET A 42 -3.58 -5.84 8.70
N TYR A 43 -4.21 -5.09 7.81
CA TYR A 43 -4.09 -3.65 7.62
C TYR A 43 -5.50 -3.02 7.68
N VAL A 44 -5.56 -1.69 7.65
CA VAL A 44 -6.80 -0.96 7.35
C VAL A 44 -6.67 -0.35 5.97
N LEU A 45 -7.50 -0.83 5.03
CA LEU A 45 -7.74 -0.19 3.75
C LEU A 45 -8.69 0.97 3.95
N VAL A 46 -8.31 2.13 3.43
CA VAL A 46 -9.14 3.33 3.41
C VAL A 46 -9.46 3.68 1.98
N ILE A 47 -10.74 3.88 1.69
CA ILE A 47 -11.18 4.49 0.44
C ILE A 47 -11.58 5.93 0.75
N LEU A 48 -10.86 6.89 0.17
CA LEU A 48 -11.17 8.30 0.25
C LEU A 48 -12.21 8.65 -0.81
N LYS A 49 -13.22 9.43 -0.44
CA LYS A 49 -14.26 9.94 -1.33
C LYS A 49 -14.46 11.44 -1.09
N THR A 50 -15.18 12.09 -2.01
CA THR A 50 -15.57 13.50 -1.82
C THR A 50 -16.43 13.64 -0.57
N GLY A 51 -16.03 14.53 0.33
CA GLY A 51 -16.77 14.80 1.57
C GLY A 51 -17.95 15.75 1.37
N SER A 52 -18.64 16.06 2.48
CA SER A 52 -19.88 16.86 2.45
C SER A 52 -19.65 18.38 2.43
N ASN A 53 -18.42 18.85 2.68
CA ASN A 53 -18.12 20.28 2.64
C ASN A 53 -17.97 20.77 1.19
N THR A 54 -18.89 21.64 0.79
CA THR A 54 -18.94 22.26 -0.54
C THR A 54 -18.81 23.79 -0.51
N THR A 55 -18.60 24.38 0.68
CA THR A 55 -18.68 25.84 0.90
C THR A 55 -17.31 26.52 0.96
N THR A 56 -16.24 25.76 0.81
CA THR A 56 -14.87 26.26 0.93
C THR A 56 -14.43 27.01 -0.33
N THR A 57 -13.74 28.14 -0.14
CA THR A 57 -13.12 28.86 -1.24
C THR A 57 -11.95 28.07 -1.82
N LYS A 58 -11.60 28.32 -3.09
CA LYS A 58 -10.44 27.67 -3.72
C LYS A 58 -9.15 27.82 -2.89
N ALA A 59 -8.88 29.01 -2.37
CA ALA A 59 -7.68 29.26 -1.56
C ALA A 59 -7.65 28.40 -0.27
N GLN A 60 -8.81 28.23 0.38
CA GLN A 60 -8.92 27.36 1.55
C GLN A 60 -8.75 25.88 1.19
N THR A 61 -9.40 25.44 0.11
CA THR A 61 -9.28 24.07 -0.40
C THR A 61 -7.82 23.73 -0.72
N ASP A 62 -7.12 24.61 -1.44
CA ASP A 62 -5.71 24.41 -1.80
C ASP A 62 -4.81 24.32 -0.54
N SER A 63 -5.06 25.16 0.47
CA SER A 63 -4.33 25.12 1.75
C SER A 63 -4.56 23.81 2.52
N LEU A 64 -5.81 23.35 2.59
CA LEU A 64 -6.18 22.10 3.27
C LEU A 64 -5.57 20.88 2.56
N PHE A 65 -5.57 20.86 1.21
CA PHE A 65 -4.93 19.78 0.46
C PHE A 65 -3.40 19.82 0.52
N LYS A 66 -2.78 21.01 0.66
CA LYS A 66 -1.35 21.07 0.99
C LYS A 66 -1.07 20.42 2.35
N GLY A 67 -1.93 20.70 3.34
CA GLY A 67 -1.86 20.06 4.65
C GLY A 67 -2.09 18.53 4.59
N HIS A 68 -2.99 18.06 3.73
CA HIS A 68 -3.21 16.64 3.44
C HIS A 68 -1.92 15.95 2.96
N MET A 69 -1.22 16.55 1.98
CA MET A 69 0.06 16.02 1.49
C MET A 69 1.11 15.94 2.59
N SER A 70 1.28 17.00 3.39
CA SER A 70 2.22 17.01 4.51
C SER A 70 1.88 15.98 5.59
N ASN A 71 0.59 15.77 5.88
CA ASN A 71 0.15 14.75 6.83
C ASN A 71 0.50 13.32 6.33
N MET A 72 0.32 13.05 5.03
CA MET A 72 0.71 11.76 4.45
C MET A 72 2.21 11.48 4.61
N GLU A 73 3.08 12.48 4.40
CA GLU A 73 4.51 12.31 4.62
C GLU A 73 4.83 11.97 6.08
N VAL A 74 4.18 12.63 7.04
CA VAL A 74 4.36 12.35 8.47
C VAL A 74 3.94 10.91 8.80
N LEU A 75 2.77 10.47 8.31
CA LEU A 75 2.28 9.12 8.54
C LEU A 75 3.15 8.06 7.85
N SER A 76 3.66 8.34 6.64
CA SER A 76 4.54 7.45 5.90
C SER A 76 5.89 7.29 6.63
N LYS A 77 6.50 8.38 7.08
CA LYS A 77 7.76 8.35 7.86
C LYS A 77 7.61 7.60 9.18
N ALA A 78 6.42 7.64 9.79
CA ALA A 78 6.09 6.87 10.99
C ALA A 78 5.72 5.41 10.71
N ASN A 79 5.82 4.92 9.46
CA ASN A 79 5.40 3.59 9.03
C ASN A 79 3.92 3.27 9.34
N ARG A 80 3.08 4.32 9.40
CA ARG A 80 1.63 4.24 9.63
C ARG A 80 0.86 4.20 8.33
N LEU A 81 1.32 4.91 7.31
CA LEU A 81 0.77 4.90 5.94
C LEU A 81 1.72 4.15 5.02
N ILE A 82 1.27 3.02 4.48
CA ILE A 82 2.10 2.12 3.67
C ILE A 82 1.90 2.36 2.19
N VAL A 83 0.66 2.60 1.76
CA VAL A 83 0.32 2.94 0.37
C VAL A 83 -0.58 4.15 0.41
N ALA A 84 -0.30 5.11 -0.47
CA ALA A 84 -1.15 6.25 -0.74
C ALA A 84 -1.16 6.54 -2.23
N GLY A 85 -2.34 6.80 -2.80
CA GLY A 85 -2.44 7.18 -4.19
C GLY A 85 -3.83 7.61 -4.60
N PRO A 86 -3.95 8.52 -5.59
CA PRO A 86 -5.24 8.92 -6.13
C PRO A 86 -5.87 7.76 -6.91
N MET A 87 -7.19 7.67 -6.85
CA MET A 87 -7.93 6.80 -7.75
C MET A 87 -8.19 7.53 -9.06
N GLY A 88 -8.14 6.78 -10.17
CA GLY A 88 -8.60 7.27 -11.47
C GLY A 88 -10.10 7.59 -11.44
N LYS A 89 -10.59 8.23 -12.50
CA LYS A 89 -12.03 8.52 -12.65
C LYS A 89 -12.84 7.23 -12.53
N ASN A 90 -13.89 7.29 -11.72
CA ASN A 90 -14.78 6.16 -11.44
C ASN A 90 -16.20 6.66 -11.16
N ASP A 91 -17.18 5.76 -11.22
CA ASP A 91 -18.61 6.03 -10.98
C ASP A 91 -18.94 6.24 -9.49
N LYS A 92 -18.04 5.83 -8.58
CA LYS A 92 -18.23 5.88 -7.12
C LYS A 92 -17.73 7.16 -6.45
N GLN A 93 -17.23 8.13 -7.22
CA GLN A 93 -16.62 9.37 -6.68
C GLN A 93 -15.45 9.12 -5.72
N TYR A 94 -14.79 7.97 -5.85
CA TYR A 94 -13.60 7.68 -5.07
C TYR A 94 -12.42 8.51 -5.56
N ARG A 95 -11.66 9.03 -4.60
CA ARG A 95 -10.61 10.02 -4.79
C ARG A 95 -9.22 9.43 -4.58
N GLY A 96 -9.08 8.45 -3.70
CA GLY A 96 -7.80 7.85 -3.37
C GLY A 96 -7.94 6.63 -2.47
N ILE A 97 -6.84 5.90 -2.34
CA ILE A 97 -6.72 4.79 -1.39
C ILE A 97 -5.59 5.07 -0.41
N PHE A 98 -5.79 4.67 0.85
CA PHE A 98 -4.70 4.46 1.81
C PHE A 98 -4.67 3.02 2.28
N ILE A 99 -3.47 2.51 2.56
CA ILE A 99 -3.28 1.28 3.34
C ILE A 99 -2.53 1.65 4.60
N LEU A 100 -3.21 1.57 5.74
CA LEU A 100 -2.68 1.91 7.05
C LEU A 100 -2.15 0.67 7.76
N ASN A 101 -0.97 0.78 8.38
CA ASN A 101 -0.27 -0.29 9.08
C ASN A 101 -0.82 -0.55 10.49
N THR A 102 -2.12 -0.85 10.56
CA THR A 102 -2.81 -1.23 11.78
C THR A 102 -3.94 -2.20 11.46
N LYS A 103 -4.34 -3.01 12.43
CA LYS A 103 -5.58 -3.82 12.37
C LYS A 103 -6.76 -3.17 13.12
N SER A 104 -6.54 -2.01 13.72
CA SER A 104 -7.54 -1.30 14.53
C SER A 104 -8.16 -0.17 13.71
N ILE A 105 -9.46 -0.27 13.47
CA ILE A 105 -10.23 0.78 12.80
C ILE A 105 -10.23 2.08 13.61
N ASP A 106 -10.21 2.02 14.94
CA ASP A 106 -10.22 3.23 15.77
C ASP A 106 -8.86 3.94 15.81
N GLU A 107 -7.76 3.18 15.74
CA GLU A 107 -6.44 3.76 15.54
C GLU A 107 -6.33 4.41 14.15
N ALA A 108 -6.82 3.73 13.12
CA ALA A 108 -6.89 4.28 11.77
C ALA A 108 -7.70 5.59 11.71
N LYS A 109 -8.87 5.66 12.37
CA LYS A 109 -9.65 6.90 12.49
C LYS A 109 -8.85 8.02 13.16
N THR A 110 -8.09 7.70 14.20
CA THR A 110 -7.24 8.67 14.90
C THR A 110 -6.14 9.22 13.98
N TRP A 111 -5.53 8.37 13.15
CA TRP A 111 -4.54 8.82 12.16
C TRP A 111 -5.17 9.62 11.01
N LEU A 112 -6.37 9.24 10.56
CA LEU A 112 -7.09 10.02 9.54
C LEU A 112 -7.56 11.37 10.07
N ALA A 113 -7.89 11.47 11.35
CA ALA A 113 -8.29 12.72 12.00
C ALA A 113 -7.15 13.73 12.15
N THR A 114 -5.90 13.39 11.83
CA THR A 114 -4.82 14.40 11.76
C THR A 114 -4.79 15.13 10.41
N ASP A 115 -5.55 14.64 9.42
CA ASP A 115 -5.59 15.18 8.07
C ASP A 115 -6.54 16.40 7.99
N PRO A 116 -6.03 17.60 7.60
CA PRO A 116 -6.86 18.79 7.48
C PRO A 116 -8.00 18.64 6.48
N ALA A 117 -7.82 17.91 5.38
CA ALA A 117 -8.86 17.73 4.37
C ALA A 117 -9.98 16.81 4.86
N VAL A 118 -9.66 15.81 5.68
CA VAL A 118 -10.66 14.93 6.32
C VAL A 118 -11.40 15.70 7.42
N ASN A 119 -10.68 16.42 8.29
CA ASN A 119 -11.30 17.23 9.36
C ASN A 119 -12.23 18.31 8.81
N ALA A 120 -11.84 18.96 7.73
CA ALA A 120 -12.67 19.95 7.05
C ALA A 120 -13.83 19.34 6.26
N LYS A 121 -13.97 18.01 6.24
CA LYS A 121 -14.97 17.25 5.46
C LYS A 121 -14.90 17.52 3.95
N LEU A 122 -13.72 17.89 3.44
CA LEU A 122 -13.45 17.92 2.00
C LEU A 122 -13.25 16.50 1.46
N LEU A 123 -12.68 15.63 2.28
CA LEU A 123 -12.60 14.20 2.08
C LEU A 123 -13.41 13.49 3.16
N ASP A 124 -14.02 12.37 2.79
CA ASP A 124 -14.60 11.39 3.70
C ASP A 124 -13.93 10.03 3.45
N ALA A 125 -14.03 9.12 4.42
CA ALA A 125 -13.27 7.88 4.42
C ALA A 125 -14.12 6.65 4.76
N GLU A 126 -14.04 5.62 3.92
CA GLU A 126 -14.57 4.28 4.18
C GLU A 126 -13.42 3.37 4.62
N LEU A 127 -13.55 2.71 5.77
CA LEU A 127 -12.47 1.92 6.38
C LEU A 127 -12.83 0.43 6.39
N TYR A 128 -11.90 -0.40 5.96
CA TYR A 128 -12.05 -1.86 5.91
C TYR A 128 -10.81 -2.53 6.48
N ASN A 129 -11.00 -3.54 7.31
CA ASN A 129 -9.92 -4.45 7.65
C ASN A 129 -9.55 -5.25 6.40
N TRP A 130 -8.30 -5.16 5.99
CA TRP A 130 -7.79 -5.77 4.77
C TRP A 130 -6.59 -6.67 5.08
N TYR A 131 -6.64 -7.89 4.56
CA TYR A 131 -5.58 -8.88 4.71
C TYR A 131 -4.65 -8.83 3.49
N GLY A 132 -3.40 -8.44 3.71
CA GLY A 132 -2.43 -8.16 2.66
C GLY A 132 -1.03 -8.69 2.98
N SER A 133 -0.13 -8.66 2.01
CA SER A 133 1.25 -9.10 2.21
C SER A 133 1.94 -8.28 3.29
N ALA A 134 2.55 -8.95 4.27
CA ALA A 134 3.31 -8.29 5.33
C ALA A 134 4.55 -7.55 4.78
N ALA A 135 5.04 -7.97 3.61
CA ALA A 135 6.16 -7.34 2.90
C ALA A 135 5.79 -6.03 2.20
N LEU A 136 4.52 -5.60 2.24
CA LEU A 136 4.08 -4.40 1.53
C LEU A 136 4.87 -3.14 1.94
N ALA A 137 5.28 -2.99 3.20
CA ALA A 137 6.05 -1.82 3.63
C ALA A 137 7.49 -1.77 3.08
N GLU A 138 8.01 -2.88 2.57
CA GLU A 138 9.41 -2.98 2.14
C GLU A 138 9.69 -2.19 0.86
N TYR A 139 8.66 -1.75 0.11
CA TYR A 139 8.89 -0.87 -1.05
C TYR A 139 9.20 0.58 -0.64
N LEU A 140 8.81 1.03 0.56
CA LEU A 140 8.90 2.44 0.96
C LEU A 140 10.32 3.05 0.77
N PRO A 141 11.43 2.38 1.15
CA PRO A 141 12.78 2.91 0.94
C PRO A 141 13.20 3.03 -0.54
N TYR A 142 12.45 2.42 -1.45
CA TYR A 142 12.71 2.45 -2.89
C TYR A 142 11.88 3.51 -3.60
N HIS A 143 10.76 3.96 -3.02
CA HIS A 143 9.91 5.00 -3.61
C HIS A 143 10.72 6.26 -3.96
N ASP A 144 11.52 6.74 -3.01
CA ASP A 144 12.35 7.94 -3.19
C ASP A 144 13.42 7.77 -4.27
N LYS A 145 13.84 6.52 -4.54
CA LYS A 145 14.85 6.20 -5.56
C LYS A 145 14.27 6.14 -6.97
N VAL A 146 12.95 5.99 -7.11
CA VAL A 146 12.29 5.84 -8.41
C VAL A 146 11.46 7.08 -8.81
N GLN A 147 11.29 8.05 -7.91
CA GLN A 147 10.64 9.33 -8.24
C GLN A 147 11.63 10.33 -8.85
N LYS A 148 11.18 11.07 -9.87
CA LYS A 148 11.94 12.21 -10.44
C LYS A 148 11.61 13.53 -9.75
N SER A 149 10.41 13.63 -9.17
CA SER A 149 9.86 14.81 -8.53
C SER A 149 8.83 14.36 -7.48
N SER A 150 8.73 15.12 -6.39
CA SER A 150 7.65 14.96 -5.42
C SER A 150 6.34 15.55 -5.95
N PHE A 151 5.21 15.02 -5.49
CA PHE A 151 3.87 15.53 -5.80
C PHE A 151 3.52 16.76 -4.96
#